data_AF-A0A067PGK7-F1
#
_entry.id   AF-A0A067PGK7-F1
#
_cell.length_a   1.000
_cell.length_b   1.000
_cell.length_c   1.000
_cell.angle_alpha   90.00
_cell.angle_beta   90.00
_cell.angle_gamma   90.00
#
_symmetry.space_group_name_H-M   'P 1'
#
loop_
_entity.id
_entity.type
_entity.pdbx_description
1 polymer ?
#
loop_
_entity_poly.entity_id
_entity_poly.type
_entity_poly.pdbx_seq_one_letter_code
_entity_poly.pdbx_strand_id
1 'polypeptide(L)'
;MVNWADPQHLALQAQALGRMDLVLLGAFTWEYLQTLWFEWSLLARKVSFKWAYIPYFIGRYITLVLLATTVSLDTNTHPLNCAAAYRFVNFAGAVGASCATLNLLIRTLVLWRHNKWVRGVLYVALLGHWTLVFMTLVHQRAVWNPMALSCTAIFADRTQLLAQFLYTFIFDLVILILTLVALTRDRSPSKLWLKLYTQGIGYFFVASCASVAPAVLIIMALSPLMDIIAIGPALTISVIASSRAVLSLLDQAVPESTVYVFSYNPARSFC
;
A
#
# COMPACT_ATOMS: atom_id res chain seq x y z
N MET A 1 35.08 -0.55 -8.53
CA MET A 1 33.67 -0.27 -8.18
C MET A 1 32.80 -0.81 -9.30
N VAL A 2 31.71 -1.52 -8.99
CA VAL A 2 30.79 -2.08 -10.00
C VAL A 2 30.03 -0.95 -10.68
N ASN A 3 29.99 -0.93 -12.02
CA ASN A 3 29.25 0.08 -12.77
C ASN A 3 27.79 -0.36 -12.95
N TRP A 4 26.90 0.15 -12.10
CA TRP A 4 25.46 -0.18 -12.11
C TRP A 4 24.70 0.39 -13.31
N ALA A 5 25.33 1.25 -14.11
CA ALA A 5 24.76 1.84 -15.33
C ALA A 5 25.24 1.16 -16.63
N ASP A 6 26.02 0.08 -16.53
CA ASP A 6 26.41 -0.73 -17.69
C ASP A 6 25.16 -1.39 -18.34
N PRO A 7 25.00 -1.35 -19.67
CA PRO A 7 23.89 -2.00 -20.38
C PRO A 7 23.59 -3.44 -19.94
N GLN A 8 24.60 -4.25 -19.61
CA GLN A 8 24.40 -5.62 -19.12
C GLN A 8 23.70 -5.65 -17.75
N HIS A 9 24.11 -4.76 -16.84
CA HIS A 9 23.49 -4.63 -15.52
C HIS A 9 22.07 -4.07 -15.61
N LEU A 10 21.82 -3.11 -16.50
CA LEU A 10 20.48 -2.56 -16.74
C LEU A 10 19.51 -3.62 -17.27
N ALA A 11 19.95 -4.48 -18.20
CA ALA A 11 19.14 -5.58 -18.70
C ALA A 11 18.77 -6.58 -17.59
N LEU A 12 19.73 -6.91 -16.73
CA LEU A 12 19.49 -7.80 -15.58
C LEU A 12 18.54 -7.18 -14.55
N GLN A 13 18.67 -5.88 -14.28
CA GLN A 13 17.77 -5.13 -13.40
C GLN A 13 16.34 -5.09 -13.95
N ALA A 14 16.17 -4.89 -15.26
CA ALA A 14 14.85 -4.90 -15.89
C ALA A 14 14.18 -6.28 -15.80
N GLN A 15 14.94 -7.37 -16.00
CA GLN A 15 14.43 -8.72 -15.80
C GLN A 15 14.07 -9.00 -14.34
N ALA A 16 14.89 -8.52 -13.39
CA ALA A 16 14.60 -8.65 -11.97
C ALA A 16 13.32 -7.91 -11.58
N LEU A 17 13.10 -6.71 -12.11
CA LEU A 17 11.89 -5.91 -11.90
C LEU A 17 10.64 -6.67 -12.38
N GLY A 18 10.61 -7.16 -13.62
CA GLY A 18 9.44 -7.87 -14.14
C GLY A 18 9.14 -9.18 -13.42
N ARG A 19 10.18 -9.92 -12.99
CA ARG A 19 9.99 -11.13 -12.15
C ARG A 19 9.46 -10.79 -10.76
N MET A 20 9.93 -9.69 -10.17
CA MET A 20 9.46 -9.23 -8.87
C MET A 20 7.98 -8.80 -8.96
N ASP A 21 7.56 -8.10 -10.01
CA ASP A 21 6.16 -7.71 -10.22
C ASP A 21 5.23 -8.93 -10.31
N LEU A 22 5.65 -10.00 -11.00
CA LEU A 22 4.93 -11.28 -11.01
C LEU A 22 4.80 -11.90 -9.62
N VAL A 23 5.88 -11.89 -8.82
CA VAL A 23 5.86 -12.41 -7.45
C VAL A 23 4.94 -11.56 -6.56
N LEU A 24 4.99 -10.23 -6.70
CA LEU A 24 4.12 -9.30 -5.97
C LEU A 24 2.65 -9.51 -6.32
N LEU A 25 2.32 -9.70 -7.61
CA LEU A 25 0.96 -10.00 -8.04
C LEU A 25 0.46 -11.31 -7.40
N GLY A 26 1.28 -12.36 -7.42
CA GLY A 26 0.94 -13.65 -6.79
C GLY A 26 0.73 -13.52 -5.28
N ALA A 27 1.66 -12.88 -4.57
CA ALA A 27 1.58 -12.66 -3.12
C ALA A 27 0.37 -11.80 -2.74
N PHE A 28 0.12 -10.71 -3.47
CA PHE A 28 -1.00 -9.82 -3.21
C PHE A 28 -2.34 -10.49 -3.55
N THR A 29 -2.40 -11.31 -4.60
CA THR A 29 -3.59 -12.10 -4.94
C THR A 29 -3.86 -13.15 -3.86
N TRP A 30 -2.83 -13.81 -3.35
CA TRP A 30 -2.98 -14.74 -2.22
C TRP A 30 -3.56 -14.06 -0.98
N GLU A 31 -2.96 -12.94 -0.57
CA GLU A 31 -3.50 -12.10 0.51
C GLU A 31 -4.94 -11.67 0.22
N TYR A 32 -5.25 -11.39 -1.06
CA TYR A 32 -6.57 -10.97 -1.46
C TYR A 32 -7.64 -12.06 -1.27
N LEU A 33 -7.31 -13.29 -1.68
CA LEU A 33 -8.19 -14.45 -1.52
C LEU A 33 -8.41 -14.80 -0.03
N GLN A 34 -7.37 -14.68 0.80
CA GLN A 34 -7.44 -14.98 2.23
C GLN A 34 -8.40 -14.05 3.02
N THR A 35 -8.66 -12.84 2.53
CA THR A 35 -9.56 -11.88 3.19
C THR A 35 -10.89 -11.70 2.47
N LEU A 36 -11.14 -12.46 1.41
CA LEU A 36 -12.34 -12.38 0.58
C LEU A 36 -13.62 -12.71 1.37
N TRP A 37 -13.51 -13.56 2.40
CA TRP A 37 -14.62 -13.89 3.31
C TRP A 37 -15.22 -12.64 3.97
N PHE A 38 -14.37 -11.67 4.34
CA PHE A 38 -14.79 -10.46 5.01
C PHE A 38 -15.53 -9.54 4.04
N GLU A 39 -15.03 -9.39 2.82
CA GLU A 39 -15.68 -8.58 1.78
C GLU A 39 -17.05 -9.17 1.40
N TRP A 40 -17.12 -10.50 1.29
CA TRP A 40 -18.38 -11.20 1.08
C TRP A 40 -19.38 -10.96 2.21
N SER A 41 -18.91 -10.92 3.47
CA SER A 41 -19.77 -10.62 4.63
C SER A 41 -20.36 -9.20 4.59
N LEU A 42 -19.61 -8.23 4.07
CA LEU A 42 -20.07 -6.86 3.85
C LEU A 42 -21.07 -6.78 2.70
N LEU A 43 -20.78 -7.45 1.58
CA LEU A 43 -21.68 -7.48 0.42
C LEU A 43 -23.01 -8.18 0.75
N ALA A 44 -22.94 -9.25 1.54
CA ALA A 44 -24.10 -9.96 2.08
C ALA A 44 -24.85 -9.16 3.19
N ARG A 45 -24.48 -7.90 3.43
CA ARG A 45 -25.04 -6.99 4.45
C ARG A 45 -25.03 -7.55 5.88
N LYS A 46 -24.16 -8.50 6.16
CA LYS A 46 -24.00 -9.05 7.52
C LYS A 46 -23.25 -8.09 8.44
N VAL A 47 -22.53 -7.13 7.86
CA VAL A 47 -21.79 -6.07 8.57
C VAL A 47 -22.26 -4.70 8.06
N SER A 48 -22.47 -3.74 8.97
CA SER A 48 -22.86 -2.37 8.60
C SER A 48 -21.70 -1.62 7.94
N PHE A 49 -22.00 -0.95 6.83
CA PHE A 49 -21.02 -0.16 6.09
C PHE A 49 -20.59 1.08 6.91
N LYS A 50 -19.28 1.29 7.03
CA LYS A 50 -18.69 2.48 7.66
C LYS A 50 -17.82 3.20 6.63
N TRP A 51 -17.84 4.53 6.67
CA TRP A 51 -17.01 5.39 5.80
C TRP A 51 -15.51 5.06 5.86
N ALA A 52 -15.04 4.51 6.99
CA ALA A 52 -13.67 4.05 7.15
C ALA A 52 -13.26 2.89 6.22
N TYR A 53 -14.21 2.16 5.62
CA TYR A 53 -13.91 1.04 4.72
C TYR A 53 -13.65 1.46 3.28
N ILE A 54 -13.99 2.70 2.90
CA ILE A 54 -13.77 3.20 1.53
C ILE A 54 -12.29 3.14 1.13
N PRO A 55 -11.35 3.76 1.88
CA PRO A 55 -9.93 3.69 1.52
C PRO A 55 -9.36 2.26 1.58
N TYR A 56 -9.91 1.41 2.45
CA TYR A 56 -9.56 -0.01 2.49
C TYR A 56 -9.89 -0.73 1.18
N PHE A 57 -11.12 -0.58 0.66
CA PHE A 57 -11.51 -1.22 -0.59
C PHE A 57 -10.78 -0.63 -1.79
N ILE A 58 -10.78 0.70 -1.91
CA ILE A 58 -10.15 1.39 -3.03
C ILE A 58 -8.66 1.01 -3.10
N GLY A 59 -7.95 1.08 -1.97
CA GLY A 59 -6.53 0.73 -1.91
C GLY A 59 -6.24 -0.70 -2.34
N ARG A 60 -7.08 -1.67 -1.97
CA ARG A 60 -6.88 -3.07 -2.35
C ARG A 60 -7.16 -3.34 -3.82
N TYR A 61 -8.31 -2.88 -4.33
CA TYR A 61 -8.66 -3.09 -5.74
C TYR A 61 -7.71 -2.36 -6.68
N ILE A 62 -7.35 -1.10 -6.36
CA ILE A 62 -6.46 -0.32 -7.22
C ILE A 62 -5.05 -0.92 -7.26
N THR A 63 -4.55 -1.46 -6.14
CA THR A 63 -3.24 -2.12 -6.08
C THR A 63 -3.23 -3.44 -6.84
N LEU A 64 -4.32 -4.21 -6.79
CA LEU A 64 -4.45 -5.43 -7.60
C LEU A 64 -4.42 -5.10 -9.10
N VAL A 65 -5.20 -4.09 -9.52
CA VAL A 65 -5.24 -3.64 -10.92
C VAL A 65 -3.89 -3.06 -11.35
N LEU A 66 -3.21 -2.32 -10.47
CA LEU A 66 -1.85 -1.83 -10.69
C LEU A 66 -0.89 -2.97 -11.02
N LEU A 67 -0.77 -3.96 -10.12
CA LEU A 67 0.16 -5.09 -10.30
C LEU A 67 -0.17 -5.92 -11.54
N ALA A 68 -1.47 -6.15 -11.81
CA ALA A 68 -1.88 -6.83 -13.03
C ALA A 68 -1.49 -6.03 -14.28
N THR A 69 -1.59 -4.70 -14.23
CA THR A 69 -1.21 -3.83 -15.34
C THR A 69 0.30 -3.81 -15.54
N THR A 70 1.12 -3.72 -14.49
CA THR A 70 2.59 -3.72 -14.64
C THR A 70 3.09 -5.03 -15.20
N VAL A 71 2.59 -6.17 -14.71
CA VAL A 71 2.87 -7.49 -15.29
C VAL A 71 2.44 -7.58 -16.76
N SER A 72 1.27 -7.02 -17.10
CA SER A 72 0.80 -6.99 -18.49
C SER A 72 1.70 -6.14 -19.39
N LEU A 73 2.27 -5.06 -18.86
CA LEU A 73 3.21 -4.21 -19.62
C LEU A 73 4.56 -4.89 -19.85
N ASP A 74 5.02 -5.68 -18.89
CA ASP A 74 6.30 -6.39 -18.99
C ASP A 74 6.22 -7.63 -19.90
N THR A 75 5.04 -8.25 -20.00
CA THR A 75 4.83 -9.47 -20.80
C THR A 75 4.38 -9.19 -22.23
N ASN A 76 3.81 -8.01 -22.50
CA ASN A 76 3.26 -7.69 -23.81
C ASN A 76 4.34 -7.18 -24.77
N THR A 77 4.56 -7.93 -25.85
CA THR A 77 5.50 -7.59 -26.92
C THR A 77 4.89 -6.76 -28.04
N HIS A 78 3.58 -6.48 -27.98
CA HIS A 78 2.88 -5.69 -29.00
C HIS A 78 2.95 -4.19 -28.71
N PRO A 79 3.00 -3.34 -29.76
CA PRO A 79 3.03 -1.90 -29.58
C PRO A 79 1.75 -1.41 -28.91
N LEU A 80 1.92 -0.70 -27.79
CA LEU A 80 0.83 -0.13 -26.99
C LEU A 80 1.14 1.32 -26.61
N ASN A 81 0.12 2.07 -26.21
CA ASN A 81 0.29 3.47 -25.82
C ASN A 81 0.94 3.56 -24.44
N CYS A 82 2.27 3.49 -24.39
CA CYS A 82 3.07 3.51 -23.16
C CYS A 82 2.76 4.71 -22.27
N ALA A 83 2.49 5.87 -22.87
CA ALA A 83 2.16 7.09 -22.12
C ALA A 83 0.86 6.93 -21.33
N ALA A 84 -0.18 6.34 -21.95
CA ALA A 84 -1.44 6.08 -21.26
C ALA A 84 -1.27 5.02 -20.15
N ALA A 85 -0.56 3.94 -20.44
CA ALA A 85 -0.36 2.86 -19.48
C ALA A 85 0.45 3.30 -18.26
N TYR A 86 1.58 4.00 -18.45
CA TYR A 86 2.39 4.50 -17.34
C TYR A 86 1.66 5.59 -16.54
N ARG A 87 0.84 6.43 -17.17
CA ARG A 87 -0.02 7.38 -16.43
C ARG A 87 -1.00 6.65 -15.53
N PHE A 88 -1.62 5.57 -16.03
CA PHE A 88 -2.51 4.75 -15.24
C PHE A 88 -1.78 4.06 -14.07
N VAL A 89 -0.61 3.47 -14.31
CA VAL A 89 0.23 2.83 -13.27
C VAL A 89 0.61 3.84 -12.18
N ASN A 90 1.07 5.04 -12.55
CA ASN A 90 1.39 6.07 -11.56
C ASN A 90 0.14 6.53 -10.81
N PHE A 91 -1.01 6.68 -11.49
CA PHE A 91 -2.27 7.06 -10.84
C PHE A 91 -2.73 5.99 -9.85
N ALA A 92 -2.72 4.73 -10.25
CA ALA A 92 -3.10 3.61 -9.42
C ALA A 92 -2.16 3.46 -8.21
N GLY A 93 -0.85 3.63 -8.41
CA GLY A 93 0.13 3.68 -7.33
C GLY A 93 -0.08 4.84 -6.35
N ALA A 94 -0.37 6.03 -6.88
CA ALA A 94 -0.67 7.23 -6.09
C ALA A 94 -1.92 7.05 -5.20
N VAL A 95 -3.00 6.53 -5.79
CA VAL A 95 -4.23 6.22 -5.06
C VAL A 95 -3.99 5.13 -4.02
N GLY A 96 -3.26 4.07 -4.38
CA GLY A 96 -2.92 2.98 -3.47
C GLY A 96 -2.14 3.47 -2.24
N ALA A 97 -1.09 4.26 -2.45
CA ALA A 97 -0.29 4.85 -1.37
C ALA A 97 -1.12 5.78 -0.48
N SER A 98 -1.93 6.66 -1.10
CA SER A 98 -2.81 7.58 -0.37
C SER A 98 -3.83 6.82 0.49
N CYS A 99 -4.40 5.73 -0.03
CA CYS A 99 -5.33 4.87 0.69
C CYS A 99 -4.66 4.13 1.86
N ALA A 100 -3.43 3.65 1.68
CA ALA A 100 -2.68 2.98 2.75
C ALA A 100 -2.44 3.93 3.94
N THR A 101 -1.94 5.14 3.67
CA THR A 101 -1.73 6.17 4.70
C THR A 101 -3.05 6.62 5.34
N LEU A 102 -4.13 6.80 4.56
CA LEU A 102 -5.48 7.09 5.07
C LEU A 102 -5.99 6.02 6.05
N ASN A 103 -5.81 4.74 5.73
CA ASN A 103 -6.23 3.63 6.57
C ASN A 103 -5.54 3.69 7.95
N LEU A 104 -4.24 3.99 7.99
CA LEU A 104 -3.49 4.18 9.24
C LEU A 104 -3.96 5.44 9.97
N LEU A 105 -4.20 6.53 9.23
CA LEU A 105 -4.60 7.82 9.77
C LEU A 105 -5.97 7.78 10.45
N ILE A 106 -6.96 7.09 9.88
CA ILE A 106 -8.32 7.01 10.43
C ILE A 106 -8.31 6.53 11.88
N ARG A 107 -7.49 5.53 12.21
CA ARG A 107 -7.35 5.02 13.59
C ARG A 107 -6.86 6.12 14.54
N THR A 108 -5.85 6.86 14.10
CA THR A 108 -5.29 7.98 14.88
C THR A 108 -6.32 9.08 15.08
N LEU A 109 -7.09 9.43 14.04
CA LEU A 109 -8.15 10.44 14.14
C LEU A 109 -9.26 10.06 15.13
N VAL A 110 -9.60 8.78 15.20
CA VAL A 110 -10.58 8.27 16.18
C VAL A 110 -10.04 8.36 17.60
N LEU A 111 -8.78 7.97 17.84
CA LEU A 111 -8.15 8.07 19.15
C LEU A 111 -8.04 9.51 19.64
N TRP A 112 -7.73 10.45 18.74
CA TRP A 112 -7.59 11.88 19.06
C TRP A 112 -8.89 12.69 18.84
N ARG A 113 -10.06 12.05 18.87
CA ARG A 113 -11.36 12.71 18.57
C ARG A 113 -11.60 13.98 19.38
N HIS A 114 -11.16 14.01 20.63
CA HIS A 114 -11.37 15.12 21.57
C HIS A 114 -10.38 16.30 21.37
N ASN A 115 -9.23 16.10 20.72
CA ASN A 115 -8.25 17.14 20.51
C ASN A 115 -8.30 17.68 19.06
N LYS A 116 -8.96 18.82 18.88
CA LYS A 116 -9.14 19.45 17.56
C LYS A 116 -7.81 19.89 16.92
N TRP A 117 -6.81 20.27 17.72
CA TRP A 117 -5.50 20.71 17.21
C TRP A 117 -4.75 19.59 16.50
N VAL A 118 -4.63 18.42 17.15
CA VAL A 118 -3.95 17.25 16.56
C VAL A 118 -4.63 16.82 15.26
N ARG A 119 -5.97 16.81 15.25
CA ARG A 119 -6.73 16.51 14.04
C ARG A 119 -6.49 17.51 12.92
N GLY A 120 -6.46 18.80 13.23
CA GLY A 120 -6.17 19.86 12.26
C GLY A 120 -4.81 19.67 11.59
N VAL A 121 -3.76 19.43 12.39
CA VAL A 121 -2.40 19.17 11.89
C VAL A 121 -2.38 17.92 11.00
N LEU A 122 -3.04 16.84 11.41
CA LEU A 122 -3.10 15.60 10.65
C LEU A 122 -3.82 15.76 9.30
N TYR A 123 -4.90 16.55 9.22
CA TYR A 123 -5.57 16.82 7.94
C TYR A 123 -4.69 17.66 7.00
N VAL A 124 -3.98 18.66 7.53
CA VAL A 124 -3.05 19.48 6.73
C VAL A 124 -1.90 18.62 6.20
N ALA A 125 -1.33 17.76 7.04
CA ALA A 125 -0.29 16.82 6.62
C ALA A 125 -0.80 15.81 5.58
N LEU A 126 -2.04 15.32 5.72
CA LEU A 126 -2.65 14.45 4.71
C LEU A 126 -2.77 15.15 3.35
N LEU A 127 -3.20 16.41 3.32
CA LEU A 127 -3.29 17.17 2.07
C LEU A 127 -1.90 17.37 1.45
N GLY A 128 -0.88 17.66 2.27
CA GLY A 128 0.52 17.73 1.81
C GLY A 128 1.06 16.42 1.26
N HIS A 129 0.67 15.29 1.85
CA HIS A 129 1.00 13.96 1.32
C HIS A 129 0.40 13.76 -0.07
N TRP A 130 -0.90 14.02 -0.23
CA TRP A 130 -1.59 13.82 -1.50
C TRP A 130 -1.04 14.71 -2.59
N THR A 131 -0.76 15.98 -2.31
CA THR A 131 -0.18 16.88 -3.31
C THR A 131 1.14 16.33 -3.83
N LEU A 132 2.05 15.88 -2.96
CA LEU A 132 3.32 15.30 -3.39
C LEU A 132 3.15 14.03 -4.23
N VAL A 133 2.28 13.12 -3.78
CA VAL A 133 2.05 11.85 -4.47
C VAL A 133 1.41 12.07 -5.85
N PHE A 134 0.39 12.93 -5.95
CA PHE A 134 -0.30 13.20 -7.22
C PHE A 134 0.51 14.08 -8.19
N MET A 135 1.47 14.88 -7.70
CA MET A 135 2.36 15.66 -8.58
C MET A 135 3.22 14.76 -9.47
N THR A 136 3.49 13.51 -9.07
CA THR A 136 4.27 12.58 -9.90
C THR A 136 3.58 12.21 -11.21
N LEU A 137 2.25 12.33 -11.27
CA LEU A 137 1.46 12.07 -12.48
C LEU A 137 1.74 13.02 -13.63
N VAL A 138 2.14 14.25 -13.31
CA VAL A 138 2.30 15.32 -14.31
C VAL A 138 3.66 15.20 -15.02
N HIS A 139 4.68 14.72 -14.31
CA HIS A 139 6.06 14.76 -14.77
C HIS A 139 6.56 13.48 -15.47
N GLN A 140 5.82 12.38 -15.38
CA GLN A 140 6.23 11.09 -15.97
C GLN A 140 5.92 11.03 -17.47
N ARG A 141 6.92 10.67 -18.28
CA ARG A 141 6.78 10.40 -19.72
C ARG A 141 7.41 9.06 -20.06
N ALA A 142 6.71 8.24 -20.84
CA ALA A 142 7.18 6.95 -21.32
C ALA A 142 6.96 6.83 -22.83
N VAL A 143 7.91 6.19 -23.52
CA VAL A 143 7.86 5.93 -24.97
C VAL A 143 8.16 4.47 -25.25
N TRP A 144 7.52 3.94 -26.28
CA TRP A 144 7.76 2.59 -26.77
C TRP A 144 9.14 2.49 -27.42
N ASN A 145 9.96 1.55 -26.96
CA ASN A 145 11.25 1.27 -27.56
C ASN A 145 11.14 0.04 -28.47
N PRO A 146 11.21 0.20 -29.81
CA PRO A 146 11.06 -0.91 -30.75
C PRO A 146 12.21 -1.93 -30.69
N MET A 147 13.41 -1.53 -30.24
CA MET A 147 14.56 -2.44 -30.13
C MET A 147 14.46 -3.33 -28.89
N ALA A 148 13.94 -2.79 -27.80
CA ALA A 148 13.77 -3.50 -26.53
C ALA A 148 12.40 -4.18 -26.40
N LEU A 149 11.52 -4.05 -27.40
CA LEU A 149 10.14 -4.53 -27.41
C LEU A 149 9.38 -4.24 -26.10
N SER A 150 9.61 -3.04 -25.53
CA SER A 150 9.12 -2.66 -24.21
C SER A 150 8.90 -1.16 -24.08
N CYS A 151 8.08 -0.77 -23.10
CA CYS A 151 7.87 0.62 -22.74
C CYS A 151 8.99 1.11 -21.81
N THR A 152 9.74 2.12 -22.25
CA THR A 152 10.80 2.74 -21.45
C THR A 152 10.36 4.08 -20.88
N ALA A 153 10.52 4.27 -19.58
CA ALA A 153 10.32 5.57 -18.93
C ALA A 153 11.48 6.52 -19.29
N ILE A 154 11.16 7.74 -19.69
CA ILE A 154 12.15 8.75 -20.12
C ILE A 154 12.53 9.68 -18.97
N PHE A 155 11.56 10.08 -18.14
CA PHE A 155 11.77 11.06 -17.09
C PHE A 155 11.09 10.64 -15.80
N ALA A 156 11.89 10.20 -14.84
CA ALA A 156 11.50 10.18 -13.44
C ALA A 156 12.38 11.18 -12.69
N ASP A 157 11.78 12.25 -12.17
CA ASP A 157 12.51 13.20 -11.35
C ASP A 157 12.83 12.56 -9.99
N ARG A 158 14.10 12.21 -9.82
CA ARG A 158 14.63 11.61 -8.59
C ARG A 158 14.31 12.45 -7.36
N THR A 159 14.40 13.78 -7.49
CA THR A 159 14.16 14.72 -6.39
C THR A 159 12.71 14.63 -5.92
N GLN A 160 11.79 14.52 -6.88
CA GLN A 160 10.37 14.39 -6.60
C GLN A 160 10.03 13.04 -5.95
N LEU A 161 10.59 11.94 -6.46
CA LEU A 161 10.41 10.61 -5.86
C LEU A 161 10.96 10.58 -4.43
N LEU A 162 12.16 11.12 -4.21
CA LEU A 162 12.76 11.19 -2.89
C LEU A 162 11.89 12.00 -1.91
N ALA A 163 11.42 13.17 -2.34
CA ALA A 163 10.53 14.01 -1.53
C ALA A 163 9.24 13.27 -1.16
N GLN A 164 8.63 12.53 -2.10
CA GLN A 164 7.44 11.73 -1.84
C GLN A 164 7.69 10.64 -0.79
N PHE A 165 8.73 9.82 -0.95
CA PHE A 165 8.99 8.69 -0.05
C PHE A 165 9.46 9.14 1.34
N LEU A 166 10.30 10.18 1.41
CA LEU A 166 10.67 10.78 2.69
C LEU A 166 9.46 11.37 3.41
N TYR A 167 8.59 12.09 2.70
CA TYR A 167 7.37 12.62 3.29
C TYR A 167 6.47 11.50 3.81
N THR A 168 6.25 10.46 3.00
CA THR A 168 5.42 9.30 3.37
C THR A 168 5.97 8.61 4.63
N PHE A 169 7.28 8.35 4.66
CA PHE A 169 7.94 7.77 5.83
C PHE A 169 7.75 8.62 7.10
N ILE A 170 8.03 9.93 7.01
CA ILE A 170 7.90 10.84 8.16
C ILE A 170 6.44 10.90 8.62
N PHE A 171 5.50 10.97 7.68
CA PHE A 171 4.08 11.07 8.01
C PHE A 171 3.55 9.80 8.66
N ASP A 172 3.85 8.61 8.11
CA ASP A 172 3.46 7.32 8.70
C ASP A 172 4.10 7.13 10.09
N LEU A 173 5.35 7.59 10.27
CA LEU A 173 6.02 7.57 11.58
C LEU A 173 5.33 8.49 12.59
N VAL A 174 4.93 9.70 12.19
CA VAL A 174 4.16 10.62 13.06
C VAL A 174 2.82 10.01 13.45
N ILE A 175 2.11 9.39 12.49
CA ILE A 175 0.85 8.68 12.74
C ILE A 175 1.06 7.54 13.76
N LEU A 176 2.13 6.74 13.58
CA LEU A 176 2.50 5.67 14.50
C LEU A 176 2.77 6.21 15.92
N ILE A 177 3.59 7.26 16.04
CA ILE A 177 3.92 7.87 17.35
C ILE A 177 2.65 8.40 18.03
N LEU A 178 1.80 9.13 17.30
CA LEU A 178 0.55 9.65 17.86
C LEU A 178 -0.41 8.53 18.27
N THR A 179 -0.43 7.42 17.53
CA THR A 179 -1.20 6.22 17.90
C THR A 179 -0.67 5.62 19.20
N LEU A 180 0.65 5.49 19.34
CA LEU A 180 1.30 4.97 20.55
C LEU A 180 1.03 5.86 21.77
N VAL A 181 1.16 7.18 21.61
CA VAL A 181 0.92 8.15 22.69
C VAL A 181 -0.54 8.11 23.16
N ALA A 182 -1.50 8.04 22.24
CA ALA A 182 -2.91 7.92 22.63
C ALA A 182 -3.20 6.60 23.37
N LEU A 183 -2.65 5.48 22.87
CA LEU A 183 -2.85 4.17 23.48
C LEU A 183 -2.19 4.05 24.86
N THR A 184 -1.07 4.71 25.09
CA THR A 184 -0.38 4.72 26.40
C THR A 184 -1.04 5.66 27.40
N ARG A 185 -1.79 6.66 26.95
CA ARG A 185 -2.57 7.55 27.82
C ARG A 185 -3.83 6.87 28.36
N ASP A 186 -4.53 6.11 27.51
CA ASP A 186 -5.75 5.38 27.88
C ASP A 186 -5.42 3.96 28.36
N ARG A 187 -4.61 3.84 29.43
CA ARG A 187 -4.30 2.56 30.13
C ARG A 187 -5.52 2.02 30.87
N SER A 188 -6.58 1.68 30.15
CA SER A 188 -7.58 0.76 30.68
C SER A 188 -7.01 -0.67 30.62
N PRO A 189 -6.99 -1.43 31.73
CA PRO A 189 -6.43 -2.79 31.80
C PRO A 189 -7.31 -3.84 31.08
N SER A 190 -7.96 -3.47 29.99
CA SER A 190 -8.84 -4.37 29.25
C SER A 190 -8.02 -5.29 28.33
N LYS A 191 -8.46 -6.55 28.20
CA LYS A 191 -7.90 -7.53 27.23
C LYS A 191 -7.88 -6.99 25.79
N LEU A 192 -8.75 -6.00 25.49
CA LEU A 192 -8.81 -5.27 24.23
C LEU A 192 -7.53 -4.44 23.98
N TRP A 193 -6.98 -3.80 25.02
CA TRP A 193 -5.75 -2.99 24.91
C TRP A 193 -4.54 -3.84 24.51
N LEU A 194 -4.37 -5.02 25.14
CA LEU A 194 -3.25 -5.93 24.84
C LEU A 194 -3.33 -6.47 23.40
N LYS A 195 -4.55 -6.77 22.90
CA LYS A 195 -4.75 -7.26 21.52
C LYS A 195 -4.53 -6.15 20.48
N LEU A 196 -4.99 -4.91 20.74
CA LEU A 196 -4.70 -3.73 19.91
C LEU A 196 -3.20 -3.42 19.81
N TYR A 197 -2.49 -3.59 20.93
CA TYR A 197 -1.07 -3.28 21.05
C TYR A 197 -0.23 -4.29 20.26
N THR A 198 -0.42 -5.59 20.51
CA THR A 198 0.43 -6.64 19.91
C THR A 198 0.17 -6.83 18.41
N GLN A 199 -1.09 -6.74 17.95
CA GLN A 199 -1.42 -7.02 16.54
C GLN A 199 -1.48 -5.75 15.69
N GLY A 200 -1.99 -4.63 16.23
CA GLY A 200 -2.22 -3.43 15.44
C GLY A 200 -0.97 -2.58 15.20
N ILE A 201 -0.04 -2.51 16.15
CA ILE A 201 1.17 -1.67 16.05
C ILE A 201 2.20 -2.26 15.10
N GLY A 202 2.33 -3.60 15.09
CA GLY A 202 3.25 -4.30 14.19
C GLY A 202 3.01 -3.94 12.72
N TYR A 203 1.74 -3.89 12.29
CA TYR A 203 1.40 -3.48 10.93
C TYR A 203 1.76 -2.01 10.62
N PHE A 204 1.57 -1.08 11.56
CA PHE A 204 1.96 0.32 11.36
C PHE A 204 3.48 0.47 11.22
N PHE A 205 4.24 -0.27 12.05
CA PHE A 205 5.70 -0.30 11.97
C PHE A 205 6.19 -0.87 10.64
N VAL A 206 5.62 -2.00 10.21
CA VAL A 206 5.94 -2.62 8.91
C VAL A 206 5.66 -1.67 7.74
N ALA A 207 4.51 -0.97 7.74
CA ALA A 207 4.19 0.02 6.72
C ALA A 207 5.20 1.18 6.71
N SER A 208 5.59 1.69 7.90
CA SER A 208 6.58 2.76 8.02
C SER A 208 7.96 2.31 7.48
N CYS A 209 8.41 1.11 7.85
CA CYS A 209 9.68 0.56 7.38
C CYS A 209 9.69 0.29 5.86
N ALA A 210 8.56 -0.13 5.29
CA ALA A 210 8.44 -0.37 3.86
C ALA A 210 8.75 0.89 3.03
N SER A 211 8.33 2.06 3.51
CA SER A 211 8.59 3.36 2.87
C SER A 211 10.07 3.81 2.90
N VAL A 212 10.91 3.20 3.74
CA VAL A 212 12.35 3.52 3.82
C VAL A 212 13.13 2.94 2.66
N ALA A 213 12.79 1.72 2.23
CA ALA A 213 13.55 1.00 1.22
C ALA A 213 13.66 1.76 -0.14
N PRO A 214 12.57 2.32 -0.69
CA PRO A 214 12.65 3.18 -1.88
C PRO A 214 13.52 4.41 -1.64
N ALA A 215 13.34 5.12 -0.52
CA ALA A 215 14.09 6.33 -0.23
C ALA A 215 15.60 6.08 -0.20
N VAL A 216 16.04 4.98 0.41
CA VAL A 216 17.46 4.60 0.46
C VAL A 216 18.02 4.34 -0.94
N LEU A 217 17.33 3.54 -1.77
CA LEU A 217 17.80 3.24 -3.12
C LEU A 217 17.89 4.50 -4.00
N ILE A 218 16.90 5.39 -3.87
CA ILE A 218 16.86 6.68 -4.57
C ILE A 218 18.04 7.58 -4.15
N ILE A 219 18.41 7.60 -2.86
CA ILE A 219 19.56 8.37 -2.35
C ILE A 219 20.87 7.79 -2.88
N MET A 220 21.00 6.46 -2.94
CA MET A 220 22.22 5.81 -3.41
C MET A 220 22.48 6.06 -4.91
N ALA A 221 21.45 6.38 -5.69
CA ALA A 221 21.58 6.86 -7.07
C ALA A 221 22.33 5.89 -8.01
N LEU A 222 22.17 4.57 -7.82
CA LEU A 222 22.90 3.53 -8.57
C LEU A 222 22.53 3.49 -10.06
N SER A 223 21.23 3.46 -10.36
CA SER A 223 20.69 3.44 -11.72
C SER A 223 19.20 3.83 -11.69
N PRO A 224 18.61 4.27 -12.82
CA PRO A 224 17.19 4.59 -12.89
C PRO A 224 16.26 3.42 -12.54
N LEU A 225 16.68 2.17 -12.80
CA LEU A 225 15.91 0.97 -12.46
C LEU A 225 15.98 0.65 -10.96
N MET A 226 17.14 0.88 -10.32
CA MET A 226 17.27 0.71 -8.88
C MET A 226 16.46 1.73 -8.10
N ASP A 227 16.29 2.95 -8.63
CA ASP A 227 15.45 3.99 -8.01
C ASP A 227 13.97 3.56 -7.91
N ILE A 228 13.50 2.66 -8.79
CA ILE A 228 12.09 2.23 -8.85
C ILE A 228 11.82 0.81 -8.34
N ILE A 229 12.85 -0.05 -8.24
CA ILE A 229 12.66 -1.48 -7.92
C ILE A 229 12.00 -1.71 -6.56
N ALA A 230 12.25 -0.85 -5.55
CA ALA A 230 11.62 -1.00 -4.24
C ALA A 230 10.23 -0.35 -4.15
N ILE A 231 9.78 0.40 -5.15
CA ILE A 231 8.49 1.12 -5.10
C ILE A 231 7.31 0.14 -5.07
N GLY A 232 7.30 -0.84 -5.97
CA GLY A 232 6.26 -1.88 -6.02
C GLY A 232 6.15 -2.66 -4.70
N PRO A 233 7.26 -3.22 -4.16
CA PRO A 233 7.26 -3.89 -2.87
C PRO A 233 6.81 -2.99 -1.71
N ALA A 234 7.29 -1.74 -1.65
CA ALA A 234 6.93 -0.82 -0.59
C ALA A 234 5.42 -0.52 -0.57
N LEU A 235 4.84 -0.28 -1.74
CA LEU A 235 3.40 -0.04 -1.89
C LEU A 235 2.59 -1.27 -1.49
N THR A 236 2.94 -2.45 -2.00
CA THR A 236 2.18 -3.68 -1.70
C THR A 236 2.21 -4.02 -0.22
N ILE A 237 3.38 -3.95 0.42
CA ILE A 237 3.53 -4.17 1.86
C ILE A 237 2.72 -3.14 2.66
N SER A 238 2.76 -1.87 2.28
CA SER A 238 2.02 -0.81 2.97
C SER A 238 0.51 -0.98 2.85
N VAL A 239 0.00 -1.37 1.68
CA VAL A 239 -1.42 -1.66 1.46
C VAL A 239 -1.85 -2.90 2.23
N ILE A 240 -1.06 -3.98 2.24
CA ILE A 240 -1.36 -5.19 3.03
C ILE A 240 -1.38 -4.85 4.52
N ALA A 241 -0.33 -4.21 5.04
CA ALA A 241 -0.20 -3.89 6.45
C ALA A 241 -1.32 -2.95 6.93
N SER A 242 -1.59 -1.87 6.19
CA SER A 242 -2.69 -0.96 6.52
C SER A 242 -4.07 -1.64 6.44
N SER A 243 -4.27 -2.54 5.47
CA SER A 243 -5.51 -3.32 5.36
C SER A 243 -5.70 -4.30 6.53
N ARG A 244 -4.64 -5.02 6.91
CA ARG A 244 -4.64 -5.93 8.06
C ARG A 244 -4.85 -5.16 9.37
N ALA A 245 -4.32 -3.95 9.48
CA ALA A 245 -4.59 -3.08 10.62
C ALA A 245 -6.08 -2.73 10.73
N VAL A 246 -6.76 -2.43 9.61
CA VAL A 246 -8.22 -2.19 9.60
C VAL A 246 -9.00 -3.45 9.98
N LEU A 247 -8.65 -4.61 9.41
CA LEU A 247 -9.31 -5.89 9.72
C LEU A 247 -9.16 -6.28 11.20
N SER A 248 -7.98 -6.03 11.81
CA SER A 248 -7.74 -6.34 13.22
C SER A 248 -8.69 -5.60 14.19
N LEU A 249 -9.23 -4.44 13.77
CA LEU A 249 -10.25 -3.70 14.53
C LEU A 249 -11.64 -4.32 14.40
N LEU A 250 -11.91 -5.01 13.29
CA LEU A 250 -13.21 -5.59 12.97
C LEU A 250 -13.42 -6.94 13.63
N ASP A 251 -12.37 -7.76 13.68
CA ASP A 251 -12.37 -9.00 14.45
C ASP A 251 -12.66 -8.79 15.94
N GLN A 252 -12.49 -7.57 16.45
CA GLN A 252 -12.82 -7.20 17.82
C GLN A 252 -14.25 -6.69 17.99
N ALA A 253 -14.86 -6.18 16.92
CA ALA A 253 -16.23 -5.64 16.94
C ALA A 253 -17.28 -6.74 16.71
N VAL A 254 -16.89 -7.86 16.10
CA VAL A 254 -17.77 -9.01 15.87
C VAL A 254 -17.73 -9.93 17.11
N PRO A 255 -18.83 -10.12 17.85
CA PRO A 255 -18.86 -11.03 18.99
C PRO A 255 -18.59 -12.48 18.53
N GLU A 256 -17.83 -13.22 19.34
CA GLU A 256 -17.36 -14.61 19.07
C GLU A 256 -18.48 -15.56 18.64
N SER A 257 -19.73 -15.33 19.05
CA SER A 257 -20.90 -16.12 18.65
C SER A 257 -21.16 -16.11 17.13
N THR A 258 -20.67 -15.11 16.39
CA THR A 258 -20.85 -15.00 14.93
C THR A 258 -19.80 -15.77 14.14
N VAL A 259 -18.61 -15.98 14.72
CA VAL A 259 -17.48 -16.67 14.07
C VAL A 259 -17.74 -18.19 14.02
N TYR A 260 -18.35 -18.76 15.05
CA TYR A 260 -18.73 -20.19 15.06
C TYR A 260 -19.77 -20.54 13.98
N VAL A 261 -20.61 -19.60 13.56
CA VAL A 261 -21.61 -19.84 12.50
C VAL A 261 -20.97 -20.02 11.12
N PHE A 262 -19.78 -19.46 10.89
CA PHE A 262 -19.06 -19.64 9.62
C PHE A 262 -18.09 -20.81 9.61
N SER A 263 -17.65 -21.28 10.78
CA SER A 263 -16.83 -22.50 10.89
C SER A 263 -17.67 -23.77 10.99
N TYR A 264 -18.95 -23.68 11.37
CA TYR A 264 -19.88 -24.79 11.32
C TYR A 264 -20.57 -24.81 9.97
N ASN A 265 -19.97 -25.50 9.01
CA ASN A 265 -20.64 -25.95 7.79
C ASN A 265 -21.30 -27.31 8.09
N PRO A 266 -22.61 -27.42 8.39
CA PRO A 266 -23.28 -28.70 8.52
C PRO A 266 -23.59 -29.25 7.12
N ALA A 267 -22.55 -29.48 6.31
CA ALA A 267 -22.67 -30.18 5.03
C ALA A 267 -22.21 -31.64 5.14
N ARG A 268 -22.43 -32.28 6.31
CA ARG A 268 -22.28 -33.72 6.52
C ARG A 268 -23.20 -34.21 7.64
N SER A 269 -24.48 -34.36 7.33
CA SER A 269 -25.36 -35.33 8.00
C SER A 269 -26.57 -35.57 7.08
N PHE A 270 -26.33 -36.30 5.99
CA PHE A 270 -27.38 -37.05 5.32
C PHE A 270 -27.62 -38.30 6.16
N CYS A 271 -28.80 -38.37 6.79
CA CYS A 271 -29.56 -39.61 6.81
C CYS A 271 -30.12 -39.84 5.41
#